data_AF-A0A7Y8J179-F1
#
_entry.id   AF-A0A7Y8J179-F1
#
_cell.length_a   1.000
_cell.length_b   1.000
_cell.length_c   1.000
_cell.angle_alpha   90.00
_cell.angle_beta   90.00
_cell.angle_gamma   90.00
#
_symmetry.space_group_name_H-M   'P 1'
#
loop_
_entity.id
_entity.type
_entity.pdbx_description
1 polymer ?
#
loop_
_entity_poly.entity_id
_entity_poly.type
_entity_poly.pdbx_seq_one_letter_code
_entity_poly.pdbx_strand_id
1 'polypeptide(L)' 'MVVKLIGATMTKTGLKVKAKLDKRKYPLKVRVSDEEMASLNIKPDKFHGEWNYTIEPRKGRSGKSG' A
#
# COMPACT_ATOMS: atom_id res chain seq x y z
N MET A 1 -24.14 -4.30 -5.83
CA MET A 1 -22.73 -4.66 -5.58
C MET A 1 -22.00 -3.47 -4.97
N VAL A 2 -21.23 -3.69 -3.90
CA VAL A 2 -20.51 -2.65 -3.14
C VAL A 2 -19.61 -1.77 -4.02
N VAL A 3 -18.97 -2.33 -5.04
CA VAL A 3 -18.13 -1.58 -6.00
C VAL A 3 -18.89 -0.42 -6.67
N LYS A 4 -20.16 -0.61 -7.02
CA LYS A 4 -20.99 0.46 -7.63
C LYS A 4 -21.32 1.56 -6.64
N LEU A 5 -21.46 1.24 -5.35
CA LEU A 5 -21.77 2.20 -4.30
C LEU A 5 -20.55 3.08 -3.97
N ILE A 6 -19.36 2.47 -3.85
CA ILE A 6 -18.11 3.19 -3.59
C ILE A 6 -17.75 4.12 -4.77
N GLY A 7 -17.91 3.63 -6.00
CA GLY A 7 -17.65 4.43 -7.20
C GLY A 7 -18.63 5.58 -7.44
N ALA A 8 -19.78 5.60 -6.75
CA ALA A 8 -20.73 6.70 -6.83
C ALA A 8 -20.39 7.86 -5.87
N THR A 9 -19.42 7.68 -4.97
CA THR A 9 -19.01 8.72 -4.02
C THR A 9 -18.20 9.82 -4.72
N MET A 10 -18.48 11.07 -4.35
CA MET A 10 -17.76 12.26 -4.79
C MET A 10 -17.32 13.06 -3.58
N THR A 11 -16.12 13.67 -3.61
CA THR A 11 -15.71 14.59 -2.53
C THR A 11 -16.52 15.87 -2.58
N LYS A 12 -16.58 16.62 -1.47
CA LYS A 12 -17.23 17.95 -1.42
C LYS A 12 -16.70 18.93 -2.48
N THR A 13 -15.46 18.73 -2.94
CA THR A 13 -14.79 19.54 -3.97
C THR A 13 -14.87 18.95 -5.38
N GLY A 14 -15.64 17.88 -5.60
CA GLY A 14 -15.95 17.35 -6.94
C GLY A 14 -15.03 16.25 -7.47
N LEU A 15 -14.13 15.68 -6.65
CA LEU A 15 -13.31 14.54 -7.08
C LEU A 15 -14.17 13.27 -7.19
N LYS A 16 -14.14 12.63 -8.36
CA LYS A 16 -14.86 11.36 -8.63
C LYS A 16 -14.03 10.17 -8.16
N VAL A 17 -14.64 9.29 -7.37
CA VAL A 17 -14.02 8.03 -6.93
C VAL A 17 -14.22 6.97 -8.01
N LYS A 18 -13.14 6.25 -8.38
CA LYS A 18 -13.22 5.07 -9.27
C LYS A 18 -13.00 3.83 -8.44
N ALA A 19 -13.94 2.89 -8.49
CA ALA A 19 -13.81 1.57 -7.86
C ALA A 19 -13.94 0.48 -8.92
N LYS A 20 -13.07 -0.52 -8.85
CA LYS A 20 -13.11 -1.70 -9.74
C LYS A 20 -12.87 -2.95 -8.92
N LEU A 21 -13.51 -4.04 -9.33
CA LEU A 21 -13.20 -5.36 -8.79
C LEU A 21 -11.83 -5.79 -9.33
N ASP A 22 -10.88 -6.03 -8.43
CA ASP A 22 -9.62 -6.69 -8.81
C ASP A 22 -9.84 -8.20 -8.82
N LYS A 23 -9.63 -8.81 -10.00
CA LYS A 23 -9.77 -10.26 -10.23
C LYS A 23 -8.41 -10.97 -10.28
N ARG A 24 -7.32 -10.28 -9.99
CA ARG A 24 -5.98 -10.88 -9.94
C ARG A 24 -5.94 -11.99 -8.88
N LYS A 25 -5.16 -13.03 -9.17
CA LYS A 25 -4.86 -14.09 -8.22
C LYS A 25 -3.66 -13.66 -7.40
N TYR A 26 -3.84 -13.56 -6.09
CA TYR A 26 -2.77 -13.26 -5.15
C TYR A 26 -2.38 -14.57 -4.46
N PRO A 27 -1.18 -15.11 -4.72
CA PRO A 27 -0.71 -16.31 -4.06
C PRO A 27 -0.73 -16.13 -2.54
N LEU A 28 -1.39 -17.05 -1.85
CA LEU A 28 -1.43 -17.06 -0.39
C LEU A 28 -0.19 -17.76 0.16
N LYS A 29 0.18 -17.45 1.41
CA LYS A 29 1.28 -18.10 2.14
C LYS A 29 2.65 -17.94 1.50
N VAL A 30 2.88 -16.86 0.75
CA VAL A 30 4.24 -16.45 0.36
C VAL A 30 5.01 -16.22 1.66
N ARG A 31 6.03 -17.04 1.90
CA ARG A 31 6.91 -16.89 3.07
C ARG A 31 7.86 -15.74 2.81
N VAL A 32 7.88 -14.79 3.73
CA VAL A 32 8.89 -13.73 3.81
C VAL A 32 9.69 -14.02 5.06
N SER A 33 11.01 -13.98 4.95
CA SER A 33 11.90 -14.18 6.10
C SER A 33 11.84 -12.99 7.08
N ASP A 34 12.20 -13.23 8.33
CA ASP A 34 12.24 -12.17 9.34
C ASP A 34 13.29 -11.11 8.98
N GLU A 35 14.39 -11.53 8.34
CA GLU A 35 15.43 -10.63 7.84
C GLU A 35 14.93 -9.73 6.70
N GLU A 36 14.14 -10.28 5.76
CA GLU A 36 13.52 -9.50 4.70
C GLU A 36 12.51 -8.49 5.25
N MET A 37 11.70 -8.89 6.23
CA MET A 37 10.76 -7.99 6.90
C MET A 37 11.49 -6.90 7.69
N ALA A 38 12.50 -7.26 8.48
CA ALA A 38 13.30 -6.33 9.27
C ALA A 38 14.09 -5.34 8.40
N SER A 39 14.42 -5.71 7.16
CA SER A 39 15.07 -4.81 6.22
C SER A 39 14.16 -3.68 5.70
N LEU A 40 12.83 -3.76 5.88
CA LEU A 40 11.89 -2.70 5.49
C LEU A 40 12.04 -1.49 6.42
N ASN A 41 12.20 -0.30 5.85
CA ASN A 41 12.20 0.95 6.62
C ASN A 41 10.75 1.39 6.88
N ILE A 42 10.06 0.66 7.76
CA ILE A 42 8.67 0.92 8.13
C ILE A 42 8.62 1.85 9.33
N LYS A 43 7.88 2.95 9.19
CA LYS A 43 7.52 3.85 10.27
C LYS A 43 6.03 3.74 10.58
N PRO A 44 5.64 3.14 11.72
CA PRO A 44 4.25 3.09 12.15
C PRO A 44 3.69 4.49 12.39
N ASP A 45 2.42 4.69 12.06
CA ASP A 45 1.69 5.91 12.42
C ASP A 45 1.32 5.91 13.91
N LYS A 46 1.10 7.10 14.48
CA LYS A 46 0.64 7.24 15.86
C LYS A 46 -0.79 6.73 16.04
N PHE A 47 -1.61 6.81 14.99
CA PHE A 47 -2.97 6.32 14.98
C PHE A 47 -3.04 4.97 14.24
N HIS A 48 -3.18 3.89 15.02
CA HIS A 48 -3.22 2.52 14.52
C HIS A 48 -2.00 2.13 13.67
N GLY A 49 -0.80 2.27 14.23
CA GLY A 49 0.47 1.96 13.55
C GLY A 49 0.61 0.52 13.03
N GLU A 50 -0.17 -0.40 13.60
CA GLU A 50 -0.28 -1.79 13.16
C GLU A 50 -0.98 -1.95 11.80
N TRP A 51 -1.79 -0.96 11.39
CA TRP A 51 -2.46 -0.90 10.09
C TRP A 51 -1.93 0.24 9.20
N ASN A 52 -1.64 1.38 9.82
CA ASN A 52 -1.25 2.60 9.17
C ASN A 52 0.25 2.82 9.36
N TYR A 53 1.01 2.73 8.27
CA TYR A 53 2.46 2.89 8.32
C TYR A 53 2.96 3.55 7.04
N THR A 54 4.16 4.15 7.13
CA THR A 54 4.90 4.68 5.99
C THR A 54 6.09 3.76 5.70
N ILE A 55 6.28 3.39 4.44
CA ILE A 55 7.53 2.73 4.00
C ILE A 55 8.41 3.81 3.38
N GLU A 56 9.54 4.08 4.03
CA GLU A 56 10.52 5.03 3.53
C GLU A 56 11.53 4.34 2.60
N PRO A 57 12.14 5.08 1.65
CA PRO A 57 13.22 4.53 0.82
C PRO A 57 14.34 3.99 1.70
N ARG A 58 14.78 2.76 1.41
CA ARG A 58 16.00 2.22 2.00
C ARG A 58 17.17 2.99 1.38
N LYS A 59 18.10 3.49 2.19
CA LYS A 59 19.38 3.99 1.68
C LYS A 59 20.20 2.80 1.18
N GLY A 60 19.99 2.39 -0.07
CA GLY A 60 20.69 1.27 -0.69
C GLY A 60 21.40 1.69 -1.98
N ARG A 61 22.72 1.87 -1.88
CA ARG A 61 23.73 2.08 -2.95
C ARG A 61 23.42 3.16 -3.99
N SER A 62 24.31 4.15 -4.06
CA SER A 62 24.52 5.01 -5.23
C SER A 62 24.80 4.16 -6.48
N GLY A 63 23.74 3.73 -7.17
CA GLY A 63 23.83 3.27 -8.55
C GLY A 63 23.94 4.49 -9.45
N LYS A 64 25.16 4.76 -9.94
CA LYS A 64 25.42 5.67 -11.05
C LYS A 64 24.47 5.36 -12.21
N SER A 65 23.79 6.37 -12.74
CA SER A 65 23.31 6.37 -14.12
C SER A 65 24.09 7.45 -14.86
N GLY A 66 25.08 7.00 -15.63
CA GLY A 66 25.52 7.62 -16.87
C GLY A 66 25.17 6.66 -18.01
#